data_AF-A0A6P2C1W3-F1
#
_entry.id   AF-A0A6P2C1W3-F1
#
_cell.length_a   1.000
_cell.length_b   1.000
_cell.length_c   1.000
_cell.angle_alpha   90.00
_cell.angle_beta   90.00
_cell.angle_gamma   90.00
#
_symmetry.space_group_name_H-M   'P 1'
#
loop_
_entity.id
_entity.type
_entity.pdbx_description
1 polymer ?
#
loop_
_entity_poly.entity_id
_entity_poly.type
_entity_poly.pdbx_seq_one_letter_code
_entity_poly.pdbx_strand_id
1 'polypeptide(L)' 'MDPASARYLIRINGHLGAVLLSAFPGMTWQLNGRETVLTGVLDRSGLHGVLFEIESLGLELLEVRQITDREGDVT' A
#
# COMPACT_ATOMS: atom_id res chain seq x y z
N MET A 1 4.07 16.48 -15.76
CA MET A 1 3.41 15.19 -16.05
C MET A 1 4.37 14.13 -15.56
N ASP A 2 4.33 13.85 -14.25
CA ASP A 2 5.30 12.95 -13.63
C ASP A 2 5.09 11.52 -14.14
N PRO A 3 6.15 10.85 -14.63
CA PRO A 3 6.03 9.55 -15.23
C PRO A 3 5.84 8.48 -14.14
N ALA A 4 4.69 7.82 -14.19
CA ALA A 4 4.38 6.52 -13.57
C ALA A 4 3.92 6.49 -12.10
N SER A 5 2.97 7.35 -11.72
CA SER A 5 2.07 6.97 -10.62
C SER A 5 1.34 5.67 -10.99
N ALA A 6 1.48 4.65 -10.16
CA ALA A 6 0.82 3.36 -10.34
C ALA A 6 0.03 2.99 -9.11
N ARG A 7 -0.95 2.10 -9.26
CA ARG A 7 -1.70 1.60 -8.12
C ARG A 7 -0.86 0.53 -7.44
N TYR A 8 -0.66 0.66 -6.14
CA TYR A 8 0.05 -0.32 -5.34
C TYR A 8 -0.89 -0.90 -4.29
N LEU A 9 -0.68 -2.18 -4.01
CA LEU A 9 -1.28 -2.92 -2.93
C LEU A 9 -0.17 -3.36 -1.99
N ILE A 10 -0.32 -3.01 -0.72
CA ILE A 10 0.65 -3.24 0.33
C ILE A 10 -0.07 -4.03 1.42
N ARG A 11 0.41 -5.23 1.72
CA ARG A 11 -0.14 -6.09 2.78
C ARG A 11 0.76 -6.02 3.99
N ILE A 12 0.16 -5.85 5.15
CA ILE A 12 0.83 -5.73 6.44
C ILE A 12 0.25 -6.77 7.38
N ASN A 13 1.11 -7.43 8.16
CA ASN A 13 0.69 -8.39 9.17
C ASN A 13 0.05 -7.65 10.33
N GLY A 14 -1.08 -8.17 10.81
CA GLY A 14 -1.82 -7.58 11.89
C GLY A 14 -2.84 -6.53 11.44
N HIS A 15 -3.62 -6.06 12.42
CA HIS A 15 -4.60 -5.01 12.23
C HIS A 15 -3.96 -3.65 12.51
N LEU A 16 -3.81 -2.81 11.49
CA LEU A 16 -3.43 -1.43 11.73
C LEU A 16 -4.59 -0.73 12.45
N GLY A 17 -4.29 -0.15 13.61
CA GLY A 17 -5.23 0.71 14.31
C GLY A 17 -5.50 2.00 13.53
N ALA A 18 -6.62 2.66 13.82
CA ALA A 18 -7.04 3.91 13.18
C ALA A 18 -5.95 5.02 13.20
N VAL A 19 -5.10 5.02 14.23
CA VAL A 19 -3.97 5.96 14.36
C VAL A 19 -2.94 5.75 13.24
N LEU A 20 -2.52 4.51 13.01
CA LEU A 20 -1.55 4.20 11.96
C LEU A 20 -2.16 4.41 10.57
N LEU A 21 -3.44 4.08 10.41
CA LEU A 21 -4.17 4.35 9.17
C LEU A 21 -4.25 5.84 8.85
N SER A 22 -4.25 6.70 9.87
CA SER A 22 -4.22 8.16 9.70
C SER A 22 -2.89 8.68 9.18
N ALA A 23 -1.80 7.91 9.29
CA ALA A 23 -0.49 8.25 8.71
C ALA A 23 -0.48 8.13 7.17
N PHE A 24 -1.47 7.45 6.58
CA PHE A 24 -1.58 7.22 5.14
C PHE A 24 -2.80 7.94 4.52
N PRO A 25 -2.87 9.28 4.58
CA PRO A 25 -3.97 10.01 3.99
C PRO A 25 -4.00 9.81 2.47
N GLY A 26 -5.16 9.42 1.93
CA GLY A 26 -5.33 9.15 0.50
C GLY A 26 -5.11 7.70 0.06
N MET A 27 -4.75 6.80 0.99
CA MET A 27 -4.79 5.35 0.76
C MET A 27 -6.07 4.75 1.31
N THR A 28 -6.65 3.82 0.55
CA THR A 28 -7.74 2.98 1.05
C THR A 28 -7.15 1.82 1.81
N TRP A 29 -7.71 1.50 2.97
CA TRP A 29 -7.31 0.35 3.76
C TRP A 29 -8.46 -0.64 3.85
N GLN A 30 -8.12 -1.93 3.89
CA GLN A 30 -9.08 -3.02 4.08
C GLN A 30 -8.47 -4.06 5.01
N LEU A 31 -9.27 -4.55 5.95
CA LEU A 31 -8.86 -5.65 6.83
C LEU A 31 -9.17 -6.97 6.13
N ASN A 32 -8.16 -7.81 5.92
CA ASN A 32 -8.30 -9.14 5.36
C ASN A 32 -7.94 -10.19 6.42
N GLY A 33 -8.95 -10.64 7.17
CA GLY A 33 -8.74 -11.59 8.26
C GLY A 33 -7.89 -11.00 9.39
N ARG A 34 -6.61 -11.39 9.44
CA ARG A 34 -5.61 -10.91 10.43
C ARG A 34 -4.60 -9.92 9.85
N GLU A 35 -4.79 -9.51 8.60
CA GLU A 35 -3.88 -8.65 7.87
C GLU A 35 -4.58 -7.34 7.50
N THR A 36 -3.78 -6.33 7.22
CA THR A 36 -4.27 -5.06 6.69
C THR A 36 -3.70 -4.82 5.31
N VAL A 37 -4.59 -4.52 4.36
CA VAL A 37 -4.28 -4.25 2.97
C VAL A 37 -4.46 -2.77 2.71
N LEU A 38 -3.36 -2.07 2.41
CA LEU A 38 -3.35 -0.68 1.95
C LEU A 38 -3.31 -0.66 0.43
N THR A 39 -4.23 0.07 -0.20
CA THR A 39 -4.32 0.24 -1.64
C THR A 39 -4.39 1.71 -1.99
N GLY A 40 -3.49 2.19 -2.85
CA GLY A 40 -3.45 3.59 -3.26
C GLY A 40 -2.65 3.80 -4.53
N VAL A 41 -2.83 4.94 -5.17
CA VAL A 41 -1.99 5.36 -6.30
C VAL A 41 -0.78 6.07 -5.71
N LEU A 42 0.42 5.53 -5.97
CA LEU A 42 1.68 6.08 -5.50
C LEU A 42 2.65 6.23 -6.68
N ASP A 43 3.50 7.24 -6.58
CA ASP A 43 4.76 7.29 -7.32
C ASP A 43 5.82 6.44 -6.61
N ARG A 44 6.94 6.16 -7.30
CA ARG A 44 8.13 5.51 -6.72
C ARG A 44 8.59 6.18 -5.40
N SER A 45 8.55 7.50 -5.31
CA SER A 45 8.90 8.24 -4.09
C SER A 45 7.87 8.03 -2.98
N GLY A 46 6.59 8.01 -3.33
CA GLY A 46 5.49 7.74 -2.39
C GLY A 46 5.56 6.32 -1.82
N LEU A 47 5.92 5.34 -2.65
CA LEU A 47 6.13 3.96 -2.20
C LEU A 47 7.26 3.87 -1.16
N HIS A 48 8.42 4.48 -1.43
CA HIS A 48 9.52 4.53 -0.47
C HIS A 48 9.11 5.21 0.84
N GLY A 49 8.31 6.27 0.78
CA GLY A 49 7.75 6.92 1.98
C GLY A 49 6.87 5.96 2.80
N VAL A 50 5.95 5.25 2.15
CA VAL A 50 5.09 4.26 2.85
C VAL A 50 5.90 3.13 3.48
N LEU A 51 6.91 2.61 2.78
CA LEU A 51 7.80 1.57 3.31
C LEU A 51 8.57 2.07 4.54
N PHE A 52 9.10 3.29 4.49
CA PHE A 52 9.79 3.90 5.61
C PHE A 52 8.88 4.09 6.82
N GLU A 53 7.64 4.55 6.62
CA GLU A 53 6.67 4.69 7.71
C GLU A 53 6.34 3.32 8.33
N ILE A 54 6.15 2.28 7.52
CA ILE A 54 5.91 0.91 7.99
C ILE A 54 7.09 0.43 8.86
N GLU A 55 8.33 0.60 8.41
CA GLU A 55 9.52 0.25 9.20
C GLU A 55 9.64 1.10 10.48
N SER A 56 9.38 2.40 10.39
CA SER A 56 9.44 3.32 11.54
C SER A 56 8.36 3.01 12.59
N LEU A 57 7.21 2.52 12.16
CA LEU A 57 6.11 2.08 13.03
C LEU A 57 6.33 0.66 13.58
N GLY A 58 7.37 -0.05 13.13
CA GLY A 58 7.65 -1.43 13.53
C GLY A 58 6.62 -2.43 12.99
N LEU A 59 6.01 -2.12 11.86
CA LEU A 59 5.02 -2.97 11.20
C LEU A 59 5.70 -4.01 10.33
N GLU A 60 5.11 -5.21 10.29
CA GLU A 60 5.61 -6.29 9.46
C GLU A 60 4.98 -6.23 8.06
N LEU A 61 5.78 -5.80 7.09
CA LEU A 61 5.39 -5.80 5.69
C LEU A 61 5.35 -7.24 5.15
N LEU A 62 4.18 -7.66 4.66
CA LEU A 62 3.98 -8.97 4.06
C LEU A 62 4.23 -8.97 2.56
N GLU A 63 3.66 -7.99 1.85
CA GLU A 63 3.70 -7.97 0.38
C GLU A 63 3.57 -6.54 -0.16
N VAL A 64 4.26 -6.25 -1.24
CA VAL A 64 4.06 -5.04 -2.05
C VAL A 64 3.87 -5.48 -3.49
N ARG A 65 2.73 -5.14 -4.06
CA ARG A 65 2.39 -5.48 -5.44
C ARG A 65 1.91 -4.25 -6.19
N GLN A 66 2.51 -4.00 -7.34
CA GLN A 66 2.00 -3.02 -8.29
C GLN A 66 0.81 -3.63 -9.03
N ILE A 67 -0.36 -2.99 -8.92
CA ILE A 67 -1.53 -3.28 -9.72
C ILE A 67 -1.50 -2.33 -10.92
N THR A 68 -0.90 -2.81 -12.00
CA THR A 68 -1.02 -2.13 -13.29
C THR A 68 -2.41 -2.46 -13.83
N ASP A 69 -3.20 -1.47 -14.21
CA ASP A 69 -4.53 -1.63 -14.86
C ASP A 69 -4.47 -2.38 -16.21
N ARG A 70 -3.29 -2.91 -16.58
CA ARG A 70 -3.07 -3.72 -17.77
C ARG A 70 -3.39 -5.21 -17.53
N GLU A 71 -4.39 -5.50 -16.70
CA GLU A 71 -5.06 -6.82 -16.64
C GLU A 71 -6.33 -6.72 -17.49
N GLY A 72 -6.08 -6.65 -18.79
CA GLY A 72 -7.08 -6.52 -19.83
C GLY A 72 -6.44 -6.79 -21.17
N ASP A 73 -5.73 -7.92 -21.32
CA ASP A 73 -5.56 -8.55 -22.62
C ASP A 73 -5.08 -10.02 -22.52
N VAL A 74 -5.95 -10.91 -23.01
CA VAL A 74 -5.69 -12.19 -23.71
C VAL A 74 -5.42 -13.49 -22.92
N THR A 75 -6.53 -14.25 -22.86
CA THR A 75 -6.72 -15.69 -23.19
C THR A 75 -6.19 -16.75 -22.23
#